data_AF-A0A920NC14-F1
#
_entry.id   AF-A0A920NC14-F1
#
_cell.length_a   1.000
_cell.length_b   1.000
_cell.length_c   1.000
_cell.angle_alpha   90.00
_cell.angle_beta   90.00
_cell.angle_gamma   90.00
#
_symmetry.space_group_name_H-M   'P 1'
#
loop_
_entity.id
_entity.type
_entity.pdbx_description
1 polymer ?
#
loop_
_entity_poly.entity_id
_entity_poly.type
_entity_poly.pdbx_seq_one_letter_code
_entity_poly.pdbx_strand_id
1 'polypeptide(L)'
;MFGIFNQYSFITFAILLLAAVGFFAWKILPWRMFAVLMVVLLIAFTAFQYYSSAKINSLGTAEELDEVFMSGNPVILYLYSDY
;
A
#
# COMPACT_ATOMS: atom_id res chain seq x y z
N MET A 1 -2.06 -10.40 -12.64
CA MET A 1 -0.83 -9.56 -12.62
C MET A 1 -0.87 -8.68 -11.37
N PHE A 2 -0.84 -9.27 -10.16
CA PHE A 2 -1.07 -8.54 -8.89
C PHE A 2 -0.14 -8.98 -7.76
N GLY A 3 0.97 -9.66 -8.06
CA GLY A 3 1.97 -10.09 -7.07
C GLY A 3 3.20 -9.17 -6.95
N ILE A 4 3.28 -8.09 -7.73
CA ILE A 4 4.51 -7.29 -7.84
C ILE A 4 4.61 -6.21 -6.74
N PHE A 5 3.50 -5.85 -6.11
CA PHE A 5 3.48 -4.94 -4.95
C PHE A 5 3.29 -5.73 -3.66
N ASN A 6 4.33 -6.49 -3.29
CA ASN A 6 4.47 -6.95 -1.93
C ASN A 6 4.54 -5.70 -1.02
N GLN A 7 3.92 -5.74 0.17
CA GLN A 7 3.94 -4.64 1.15
C GLN A 7 5.38 -4.17 1.43
N TYR A 8 6.34 -5.10 1.43
CA TYR A 8 7.77 -4.79 1.55
C TYR A 8 8.32 -4.01 0.36
N SER A 9 7.88 -4.29 -0.87
CA SER A 9 8.29 -3.58 -2.09
C SER A 9 7.82 -2.13 -2.08
N PHE A 10 6.62 -1.85 -1.54
CA PHE A 10 6.14 -0.48 -1.38
C PHE A 10 7.02 0.31 -0.41
N ILE A 11 7.35 -0.27 0.74
CA ILE A 11 8.21 0.37 1.75
C ILE A 11 9.58 0.71 1.14
N THR A 12 10.20 -0.23 0.42
CA THR A 12 11.49 0.02 -0.26
C THR A 12 11.37 1.17 -1.26
N PHE A 13 10.33 1.18 -2.08
CA PHE A 13 10.10 2.23 -3.06
C PHE A 13 9.87 3.61 -2.40
N ALA A 14 9.05 3.67 -1.37
CA ALA A 14 8.76 4.90 -0.64
C ALA A 14 10.02 5.50 0.00
N ILE A 15 10.90 4.67 0.58
CA ILE A 15 12.19 5.11 1.14
C ILE A 15 13.10 5.68 0.06
N LEU A 16 13.24 4.98 -1.08
CA LEU A 16 14.07 5.46 -2.19
C LEU A 16 13.57 6.80 -2.73
N LEU A 17 12.26 6.95 -2.85
CA LEU A 17 11.64 8.19 -3.33
C LEU A 17 11.80 9.33 -2.33
N LEU A 18 11.60 9.07 -1.03
CA LEU A 18 11.88 10.05 0.03
C LEU A 18 13.35 10.47 0.05
N ALA A 19 14.29 9.54 -0.16
CA ALA A 19 15.71 9.85 -0.23
C ALA A 19 16.05 10.72 -1.44
N ALA A 20 15.52 10.37 -2.61
CA ALA A 20 15.73 11.13 -3.85
C ALA A 20 15.15 12.55 -3.73
N VAL A 21 13.86 12.67 -3.37
CA VAL A 21 13.22 13.98 -3.19
C VAL A 21 13.91 14.75 -2.07
N GLY A 22 14.28 14.08 -0.98
CA GLY A 22 15.02 14.68 0.12
C GLY A 22 16.35 15.31 -0.35
N PHE A 23 17.12 14.56 -1.14
CA PHE A 23 18.41 14.99 -1.68
C PHE A 23 18.29 16.20 -2.61
N PHE A 24 17.26 16.26 -3.46
CA PHE A 24 17.06 17.43 -4.32
C PHE A 24 16.46 18.61 -3.56
N ALA A 25 15.47 18.36 -2.71
CA ALA A 25 14.73 19.39 -2.02
C ALA A 25 15.60 20.13 -0.98
N TRP A 26 16.52 19.46 -0.30
CA TRP A 26 17.35 20.14 0.72
C TRP A 26 18.29 21.20 0.14
N LYS A 27 18.63 21.10 -1.15
CA LYS A 27 19.48 22.08 -1.85
C LYS A 27 18.71 23.30 -2.31
N ILE A 28 17.40 23.15 -2.55
CA ILE A 28 16.58 24.17 -3.21
C ILE A 28 15.68 24.88 -2.21
N LEU A 29 15.16 24.15 -1.22
CA LEU A 29 14.19 24.66 -0.27
C LEU A 29 14.85 25.10 1.03
N PRO A 30 14.36 26.20 1.64
CA PRO A 30 14.71 26.52 3.02
C PRO A 30 14.23 25.42 3.96
N TRP A 31 14.97 25.21 5.05
CA TRP A 31 14.75 24.10 5.99
C TRP A 31 13.31 23.93 6.48
N ARG A 32 12.59 25.05 6.70
CA ARG A 32 11.18 25.03 7.12
C ARG A 32 10.27 24.41 6.05
N MET A 33 10.46 24.77 4.79
CA MET A 33 9.68 24.22 3.67
C MET A 33 10.06 22.78 3.36
N PHE A 34 11.36 22.45 3.47
CA PHE A 34 11.83 21.08 3.38
C PHE A 34 11.15 20.16 4.41
N ALA A 35 11.12 20.57 5.68
CA ALA A 35 10.48 19.80 6.74
C ALA A 35 8.99 19.58 6.47
N VAL A 36 8.27 20.62 6.03
CA VAL A 36 6.84 20.51 5.66
C VAL A 36 6.66 19.54 4.49
N LEU A 37 7.48 19.62 3.43
CA LEU A 37 7.41 18.71 2.29
C LEU A 37 7.58 17.25 2.71
N MET A 38 8.56 16.95 3.56
CA MET A 38 8.81 15.58 4.03
C MET A 38 7.64 15.03 4.85
N VAL A 39 7.04 15.85 5.71
CA VAL A 39 5.85 15.45 6.48
C VAL A 39 4.66 15.18 5.56
N VAL A 40 4.42 16.05 4.57
CA VAL A 40 3.34 15.87 3.60
C VAL A 40 3.52 14.57 2.79
N LEU A 41 4.74 14.29 2.33
CA LEU A 41 5.05 13.05 1.61
C LEU A 41 4.83 11.81 2.47
N LEU A 42 5.24 11.85 3.75
CA LEU A 42 4.99 10.74 4.67
C LEU A 42 3.50 10.45 4.86
N ILE A 43 2.69 11.51 5.02
CA ILE A 43 1.23 11.38 5.14
C ILE A 43 0.66 10.79 3.85
N ALA A 44 1.08 11.31 2.68
CA ALA A 44 0.61 10.84 1.39
C ALA A 44 0.95 9.35 1.15
N PHE A 45 2.17 8.91 1.46
CA PHE A 45 2.55 7.50 1.33
C PHE A 45 1.78 6.60 2.29
N THR A 46 1.56 7.05 3.53
CA THR A 46 0.81 6.28 4.52
C THR A 46 -0.65 6.12 4.09
N ALA A 47 -1.28 7.21 3.62
CA ALA A 47 -2.63 7.16 3.09
C ALA A 47 -2.73 6.27 1.84
N PHE A 48 -1.78 6.41 0.91
CA PHE A 48 -1.75 5.59 -0.30
C PHE A 48 -1.61 4.10 0.02
N GLN A 49 -0.73 3.73 0.95
CA GLN A 49 -0.58 2.35 1.40
C GLN A 49 -1.86 1.84 2.05
N TYR A 50 -2.51 2.63 2.89
CA TYR A 50 -3.77 2.25 3.54
C TYR A 50 -4.87 1.95 2.51
N TYR A 51 -5.02 2.78 1.48
CA TYR A 51 -6.01 2.57 0.42
C TYR A 51 -5.63 1.44 -0.54
N SER A 52 -4.34 1.22 -0.77
CA SER A 52 -3.85 0.22 -1.74
C SER A 52 -3.64 -1.16 -1.13
N SER A 53 -3.55 -1.28 0.20
CA SER A 53 -3.47 -2.57 0.88
C SER A 53 -4.77 -3.34 0.65
N ALA A 54 -4.73 -4.28 -0.30
CA ALA A 54 -5.81 -5.22 -0.52
C ALA A 54 -6.07 -5.99 0.79
N LYS A 55 -7.28 -5.83 1.35
CA LYS A 55 -7.75 -6.68 2.44
C LYS A 55 -8.04 -8.05 1.85
N ILE A 56 -7.07 -8.96 1.94
CA ILE A 56 -7.32 -10.37 1.68
C ILE A 56 -8.12 -10.87 2.88
N ASN A 57 -9.44 -10.97 2.73
CA ASN A 57 -10.26 -11.61 3.73
C ASN A 57 -9.97 -13.11 3.65
N SER A 58 -9.36 -13.68 4.68
CA SER A 58 -9.27 -15.12 4.83
C SER A 58 -10.66 -15.64 5.17
N LEU A 59 -11.27 -16.38 4.25
CA LEU A 59 -12.56 -17.03 4.48
C LEU A 59 -12.30 -18.34 5.22
N GLY A 60 -12.82 -18.46 6.44
CA GLY A 60 -12.62 -19.62 7.32
C GLY A 60 -13.73 -20.67 7.20
N THR A 61 -14.89 -20.28 6.64
CA THR A 61 -16.08 -21.13 6.56
C THR A 61 -16.74 -21.08 5.19
N ALA A 62 -17.54 -22.10 4.87
CA ALA A 62 -18.33 -22.13 3.64
C ALA A 62 -19.43 -21.05 3.62
N GLU A 63 -19.93 -20.65 4.79
CA GLU A 63 -20.96 -19.60 4.94
C GLU A 63 -20.39 -18.22 4.57
N GLU A 64 -19.17 -17.90 5.00
CA GLU A 64 -18.48 -16.66 4.61
C GLU A 64 -18.21 -16.59 3.10
N LEU A 65 -18.01 -17.74 2.44
CA LEU A 65 -17.83 -17.81 0.99
C LEU A 65 -19.14 -17.55 0.23
N ASP A 66 -20.26 -18.10 0.72
CA ASP A 66 -21.58 -17.87 0.14
C ASP A 66 -21.99 -16.38 0.26
N GLU A 67 -21.74 -15.74 1.40
CA GLU A 67 -22.01 -14.30 1.56
C GLU A 67 -21.23 -13.45 0.56
N VAL A 68 -19.96 -13.79 0.31
CA VAL A 68 -19.12 -13.08 -0.66
C VAL A 68 -19.62 -13.27 -2.09
N PHE A 69 -20.06 -14.48 -2.46
CA PHE A 69 -20.65 -14.73 -3.78
C PHE A 69 -22.01 -14.05 -3.97
N MET A 70 -22.81 -13.94 -2.91
CA MET A 70 -24.10 -13.23 -2.95
C MET A 70 -23.95 -11.70 -2.97
N SER A 71 -22.76 -11.15 -2.68
CA SER A 71 -22.53 -9.70 -2.64
C SER A 71 -22.66 -8.99 -4.00
N GLY A 72 -22.69 -9.73 -5.11
CA GLY A 72 -22.81 -9.18 -6.47
C GLY A 72 -21.58 -8.43 -6.97
N ASN A 73 -20.52 -8.33 -6.16
CA ASN A 73 -19.26 -7.71 -6.54
C ASN A 73 -18.38 -8.69 -7.33
N PRO A 74 -17.50 -8.22 -8.23
CA PRO A 74 -16.49 -9.08 -8.83
C PRO A 74 -15.51 -9.56 -7.75
N VAL A 75 -15.41 -10.88 -7.60
CA VAL A 75 -14.54 -11.53 -6.60
C VAL A 75 -13.45 -12.34 -7.29
N ILE A 76 -12.24 -12.34 -6.72
CA ILE A 76 -11.14 -13.24 -7.11
C ILE A 76 -10.92 -14.21 -5.97
N LEU A 77 -11.21 -15.49 -6.19
CA LEU A 77 -10.97 -16.55 -5.22
C LEU A 77 -9.55 -17.10 -5.38
N TYR A 78 -8.74 -17.00 -4.33
CA TYR A 78 -7.42 -17.61 -4.27
C TYR A 78 -7.49 -18.90 -3.45
N LEU A 79 -7.38 -20.04 -4.13
CA LEU A 79 -7.24 -21.35 -3.50
C LEU A 79 -5.76 -21.65 -3.32
N TYR A 80 -5.31 -21.85 -2.09
CA TYR A 80 -3.93 -22.24 -1.78
C TYR A 80 -3.90 -23.25 -0.63
N SER A 81 -2.82 -24.04 -0.56
CA SER A 81 -2.52 -25.00 0.50
C SER A 81 -1.14 -24.68 1.04
N ASP A 82 -1.01 -24.59 2.37
CA ASP A 82 0.28 -24.49 3.05
C ASP A 82 0.94 -25.86 3.28
N TYR A 83 0.27 -26.94 2.86
CA TYR A 83 0.76 -28.34 2.86
C TYR A 83 1.22 -28.78 1.48
#